data_AF-A0A2H9QVF4-F1
#
_entry.id   AF-A0A2H9QVF4-F1
#
_cell.length_a   1.000
_cell.length_b   1.000
_cell.length_c   1.000
_cell.angle_alpha   90.00
_cell.angle_beta   90.00
_cell.angle_gamma   90.00
#
_symmetry.space_group_name_H-M   'P 1'
#
loop_
_entity.id
_entity.type
_entity.pdbx_description
1 polymer ?
#
loop_
_entity_poly.entity_id
_entity_poly.type
_entity_poly.pdbx_seq_one_letter_code
_entity_poly.pdbx_strand_id
1 'polypeptide(L)'
;MEILEIREKARCLALEGKYHISWEHIRKRGHTVSEFEIKMMLLHGRHEFDKEAEDRYLAFGNINNKNIRVVYEFILTQTGEHVLVVTAFAD
;
A
#
# COMPACT_ATOMS: atom_id res chain seq x y z
N MET A 1 -2.72 -9.97 -13.76
CA MET A 1 -2.07 -8.66 -14.00
C MET A 1 -0.58 -8.82 -13.81
N GLU A 2 0.23 -8.21 -14.66
CA GLU A 2 1.68 -8.14 -14.45
C GLU A 2 2.02 -7.12 -13.35
N ILE A 3 3.20 -7.23 -12.74
CA ILE A 3 3.57 -6.36 -11.63
C ILE A 3 3.66 -4.88 -12.02
N LEU A 4 3.97 -4.60 -13.29
CA LEU A 4 3.97 -3.24 -13.84
C LEU A 4 2.56 -2.64 -13.88
N GLU A 5 1.55 -3.43 -14.24
CA GLU A 5 0.15 -3.01 -14.25
C GLU A 5 -0.35 -2.74 -12.83
N ILE A 6 0.01 -3.61 -11.88
CA ILE A 6 -0.31 -3.45 -10.46
C ILE A 6 0.27 -2.14 -9.91
N ARG A 7 1.53 -1.85 -10.24
CA ARG A 7 2.21 -0.62 -9.86
C ARG A 7 1.50 0.60 -10.41
N GLU A 8 1.23 0.63 -11.72
CA GLU A 8 0.61 1.81 -12.33
C GLU A 8 -0.81 2.04 -11.80
N LYS A 9 -1.57 0.95 -11.60
CA LYS A 9 -2.90 1.01 -11.02
C LYS A 9 -2.89 1.56 -9.59
N ALA A 10 -2.03 1.04 -8.72
CA ALA A 10 -1.88 1.54 -7.35
C ALA A 10 -1.50 3.02 -7.32
N ARG A 11 -0.58 3.42 -8.21
CA ARG A 11 -0.14 4.81 -8.37
C ARG A 11 -1.29 5.72 -8.80
N CYS A 12 -2.06 5.37 -9.83
CA CYS A 12 -3.21 6.15 -10.28
C CYS A 12 -4.25 6.34 -9.17
N LEU A 13 -4.64 5.25 -8.50
CA LEU A 13 -5.60 5.31 -7.39
C LEU A 13 -5.09 6.17 -6.23
N ALA A 14 -3.80 6.07 -5.88
CA ALA A 14 -3.20 6.90 -4.83
C ALA A 14 -3.12 8.40 -5.20
N LEU A 15 -2.88 8.73 -6.47
CA LEU A 15 -2.92 10.11 -6.96
C LEU A 15 -4.34 10.70 -6.89
N GLU A 16 -5.35 9.89 -7.19
CA GLU A 16 -6.77 10.27 -7.12
C GLU A 16 -7.32 10.30 -5.68
N GLY A 17 -6.54 9.88 -4.67
CA GLY A 17 -6.99 9.78 -3.29
C GLY A 17 -7.93 8.59 -3.03
N LYS A 18 -7.98 7.61 -3.94
CA LYS A 18 -8.80 6.40 -3.84
C LYS A 18 -8.06 5.29 -3.07
N TYR A 19 -7.84 5.54 -1.79
CA TYR A 19 -7.27 4.54 -0.89
C TYR A 19 -7.91 4.59 0.50
N HIS A 20 -7.89 3.45 1.17
CA HIS A 20 -8.36 3.29 2.55
C HIS A 20 -7.23 2.65 3.36
N ILE A 21 -7.03 3.12 4.60
CA ILE A 21 -5.97 2.62 5.47
C ILE A 21 -6.60 1.99 6.71
N SER A 22 -6.33 0.71 6.93
CA SER A 22 -6.74 0.00 8.14
C SER A 22 -5.86 0.38 9.34
N TRP A 23 -6.06 1.60 9.85
CA TRP A 23 -5.26 2.14 10.95
C TRP A 23 -5.32 1.31 12.22
N GLU A 24 -6.45 0.68 12.50
CA GLU A 24 -6.62 -0.20 13.66
C GLU A 24 -5.59 -1.34 13.62
N HIS A 25 -5.45 -2.00 12.47
CA HIS A 25 -4.52 -3.12 12.31
C HIS A 25 -3.05 -2.70 12.41
N ILE A 26 -2.71 -1.54 11.84
CA ILE A 26 -1.35 -0.96 11.90
C ILE A 26 -0.98 -0.61 13.34
N ARG A 27 -1.85 0.12 14.05
CA ARG A 27 -1.58 0.58 15.42
C ARG A 27 -1.55 -0.57 16.42
N LYS A 28 -2.41 -1.57 16.26
CA LYS A 28 -2.43 -2.76 17.14
C LYS A 28 -1.09 -3.51 17.14
N ARG A 29 -0.33 -3.43 16.05
CA ARG A 29 1.00 -4.05 15.92
C ARG A 29 2.16 -3.15 16.36
N GLY A 30 1.88 -1.92 16.82
CA GLY A 30 2.90 -0.99 17.30
C GLY A 30 3.73 -0.32 16.20
N HIS A 31 3.30 -0.39 14.95
CA HIS A 31 4.03 0.23 13.85
C HIS A 31 3.76 1.74 13.76
N THR A 32 4.84 2.52 13.72
CA THR A 32 4.77 3.97 13.55
C THR A 32 4.99 4.33 12.09
N VAL A 33 3.92 4.37 11.30
CA VAL A 33 3.93 4.81 9.89
C VAL A 33 2.85 5.86 9.69
N SER A 34 3.18 6.93 8.97
CA SER A 34 2.27 8.01 8.59
C SER A 34 1.56 7.72 7.28
N GLU A 35 0.44 8.38 7.06
CA GLU A 35 -0.29 8.31 5.78
C GLU A 35 0.58 8.76 4.61
N PHE A 36 1.40 9.80 4.83
CA PHE A 36 2.35 10.30 3.84
C PHE A 36 3.35 9.23 3.42
N GLU A 37 3.95 8.52 4.38
CA GLU A 37 4.89 7.43 4.09
C GLU A 37 4.22 6.29 3.31
N ILE A 38 2.99 5.92 3.68
CA ILE A 38 2.20 4.91 2.96
C ILE A 38 1.95 5.37 1.52
N LYS A 39 1.47 6.59 1.34
CA LYS A 39 1.18 7.16 0.01
C LYS A 39 2.45 7.19 -0.85
N MET A 40 3.57 7.60 -0.29
CA MET A 40 4.85 7.62 -1.01
C MET A 40 5.28 6.22 -1.47
N MET A 41 5.02 5.18 -0.68
CA MET A 41 5.26 3.79 -1.13
C MET A 41 4.35 3.38 -2.26
N LEU A 42 3.06 3.70 -2.21
CA LEU A 42 2.12 3.41 -3.30
C LEU A 42 2.47 4.15 -4.60
N LEU A 43 3.06 5.34 -4.52
CA LEU A 43 3.40 6.17 -5.67
C LEU A 43 4.77 5.86 -6.28
N HIS A 44 5.77 5.58 -5.43
CA HIS A 44 7.18 5.57 -5.82
C HIS A 44 7.93 4.32 -5.38
N GLY A 45 7.30 3.48 -4.56
CA GLY A 45 7.89 2.24 -4.08
C GLY A 45 8.12 1.23 -5.21
N ARG A 46 8.87 0.18 -4.87
CA ARG A 46 8.89 -1.06 -5.65
C ARG A 46 7.68 -1.89 -5.27
N HIS A 47 7.08 -2.54 -6.26
CA HIS A 47 5.89 -3.36 -6.08
C HIS A 47 6.23 -4.83 -6.32
N GLU A 48 5.69 -5.71 -5.49
CA GLU A 48 5.80 -7.16 -5.61
C GLU A 48 4.47 -7.84 -5.25
N PHE A 49 4.29 -9.09 -5.67
CA PHE A 49 3.20 -9.94 -5.18
C PHE A 49 3.46 -10.36 -3.74
N ASP A 50 2.41 -10.39 -2.92
CA ASP A 50 2.47 -11.03 -1.61
C ASP A 50 2.60 -12.55 -1.79
N LYS A 51 3.55 -13.17 -1.08
CA LYS A 51 3.76 -14.62 -1.15
C LYS A 51 2.71 -15.39 -0.35
N GLU A 52 2.01 -14.70 0.56
CA GLU A 52 1.05 -15.31 1.48
C GLU A 52 -0.41 -15.24 0.99
N ALA A 53 -0.71 -14.42 -0.04
CA ALA A 53 -2.04 -14.34 -0.62
C ALA A 53 -2.02 -13.81 -2.06
N GLU A 54 -2.76 -14.47 -2.93
CA GLU A 54 -2.78 -14.20 -4.38
C GLU A 54 -3.32 -12.81 -4.74
N ASP A 55 -4.20 -12.24 -3.90
CA ASP A 55 -4.83 -10.93 -4.15
C ASP A 55 -4.16 -9.77 -3.37
N ARG A 56 -3.02 -10.04 -2.72
CA ARG A 56 -2.26 -9.05 -1.96
C ARG A 56 -0.97 -8.66 -2.65
N TYR A 57 -0.57 -7.41 -2.42
CA TYR A 57 0.59 -6.79 -3.02
C TYR A 57 1.39 -6.04 -1.97
N LEU A 58 2.68 -5.90 -2.25
CA LEU A 58 3.64 -5.22 -1.41
C LEU A 58 4.12 -3.98 -2.14
N ALA A 59 4.13 -2.83 -1.47
CA ALA A 59 4.86 -1.64 -1.89
C ALA A 59 5.92 -1.31 -0.84
N PHE A 60 7.18 -1.16 -1.25
CA PHE A 60 8.27 -0.93 -0.30
C PHE A 60 9.39 -0.06 -0.86
N GLY A 61 10.14 0.55 0.06
CA GLY A 61 11.16 1.53 -0.26
C GLY A 61 11.71 2.19 0.99
N ASN A 62 12.60 3.16 0.78
CA ASN A 62 13.23 3.90 1.86
C ASN A 62 12.82 5.38 1.80
N ILE A 63 12.42 5.94 2.94
CA ILE A 63 12.16 7.37 3.11
C ILE A 63 12.86 7.82 4.39
N ASN A 64 13.68 8.86 4.33
CA ASN A 64 14.36 9.43 5.51
C ASN A 64 15.06 8.36 6.39
N ASN A 65 15.79 7.43 5.76
CA ASN A 65 16.47 6.30 6.41
C ASN A 65 15.55 5.27 7.08
N LYS A 66 14.26 5.27 6.74
CA LYS A 66 13.26 4.34 7.27
C LYS A 66 12.78 3.44 6.15
N ASN A 67 12.88 2.13 6.34
CA ASN A 67 12.39 1.17 5.36
C ASN A 67 10.91 0.97 5.58
N ILE A 68 10.08 1.43 4.65
CA ILE A 68 8.63 1.30 4.74
C ILE A 68 8.20 0.11 3.88
N ARG A 69 7.34 -0.73 4.44
CA ARG A 69 6.62 -1.77 3.69
C ARG A 69 5.12 -1.57 3.90
N VAL A 70 4.38 -1.56 2.81
CA VAL A 70 2.92 -1.43 2.75
C VAL A 70 2.38 -2.70 2.10
N VAL A 71 1.43 -3.35 2.78
CA VAL A 71 0.67 -4.47 2.23
C VAL A 71 -0.70 -3.95 1.87
N TYR A 72 -1.12 -4.20 0.63
CA TYR A 72 -2.37 -3.68 0.12
C TYR A 72 -3.04 -4.64 -0.87
N GLU A 73 -4.32 -4.41 -1.11
CA GLU A 73 -5.14 -5.11 -2.10
C GLU A 73 -6.02 -4.10 -2.86
N PHE A 74 -6.56 -4.52 -4.00
CA PHE A 74 -7.54 -3.73 -4.75
C PHE A 74 -8.95 -4.17 -4.38
N ILE A 75 -9.79 -3.23 -3.98
CA ILE A 75 -11.19 -3.50 -3.62
C ILE A 75 -12.13 -2.68 -4.49
N LEU A 76 -13.30 -3.25 -4.77
CA LEU A 76 -14.39 -2.52 -5.41
C LEU A 76 -15.32 -1.94 -4.35
N THR A 77 -15.52 -0.63 -4.39
CA THR A 77 -16.46 0.10 -3.53
C THR A 77 -17.62 0.65 -4.38
N GLN A 78 -18.59 1.29 -3.75
CA GLN A 78 -19.68 1.98 -4.45
C GLN A 78 -19.18 3.14 -5.34
N THR A 79 -18.00 3.68 -5.04
CA THR A 79 -17.37 4.79 -5.78
C THR A 79 -16.33 4.31 -6.80
N GLY A 80 -16.26 3.00 -7.04
CA GLY A 80 -15.32 2.37 -7.96
C GLY A 80 -14.19 1.66 -7.23
N GLU A 81 -13.08 1.47 -7.93
CA GLU A 81 -11.96 0.71 -7.39
C GLU A 81 -11.05 1.55 -6.50
N HIS A 82 -10.59 0.97 -5.39
CA HIS A 82 -9.76 1.62 -4.38
C HIS A 82 -8.61 0.70 -3.96
N VAL A 83 -7.54 1.30 -3.43
CA VAL A 83 -6.48 0.57 -2.72
C VAL A 83 -6.89 0.41 -1.25
N LEU A 84 -6.95 -0.82 -0.74
CA LEU A 84 -7.06 -1.06 0.70
C LEU A 84 -5.68 -1.40 1.26
N VAL A 85 -5.15 -0.52 2.12
CA VAL A 85 -3.93 -0.78 2.87
C VAL A 85 -4.28 -1.62 4.09
N VAL A 86 -3.94 -2.91 4.00
CA VAL A 86 -4.19 -3.94 5.02
C VAL A 86 -3.27 -3.72 6.21
N THR A 87 -1.98 -3.46 5.96
CA THR A 87 -1.01 -3.11 7.00
C THR A 87 0.14 -2.31 6.42
N ALA A 88 0.85 -1.57 7.25
CA ALA A 88 2.11 -0.92 6.91
C ALA A 88 3.03 -0.94 8.11
N PHE A 89 4.33 -1.04 7.88
CA PHE A 89 5.32 -1.03 8.93
C PHE A 89 6.64 -0.43 8.47
N ALA A 90 7.44 -0.09 9.46
CA ALA A 90 8.72 0.55 9.30
C ALA A 90 9.79 -0.21 10.08
N ASP A 91 10.90 -0.45 9.41
CA ASP A 91 12.12 -1.05 9.95
C ASP A 91 13.31 -0.08 9.84
#